data_AF-A0A844KQ42-F1
#
_entry.id   AF-A0A844KQ42-F1
#
_cell.length_a   1.000
_cell.length_b   1.000
_cell.length_c   1.000
_cell.angle_alpha   90.00
_cell.angle_beta   90.00
_cell.angle_gamma   90.00
#
_symmetry.space_group_name_H-M   'P 1'
#
loop_
_entity.id
_entity.type
_entity.pdbx_description
1 polymer ?
#
loop_
_entity_poly.entity_id
_entity_poly.type
_entity_poly.pdbx_seq_one_letter_code
_entity_poly.pdbx_strand_id
1 'polypeptide(L)'
;MLLKAFIIKSGGKKENRKKIEDFLDFVINNVGCYLENEVYLIGKYLCNSGDTVFFRHMQQNRDKDNFFRDVRGMAWDLCHLRNVLEEMKVRNTSDDITFLHCFASYETGLVDILKSNRIKRILYLDGQAYYKYEHDVFEIDGCMELKKTYKESFEKKVKNSMMKELCFSLEQEAGHFLKG
;
A
#
# COMPACT_ATOMS: atom_id res chain seq x y z
N MET A 1 -0.69 1.69 -7.05
CA MET A 1 0.04 2.25 -5.88
C MET A 1 1.55 2.03 -5.96
N LEU A 2 2.05 0.79 -6.05
CA LEU A 2 3.49 0.50 -6.16
C LEU A 2 4.19 1.26 -7.30
N LEU A 3 3.65 1.20 -8.53
CA LEU A 3 4.23 1.94 -9.66
C LEU A 3 4.30 3.46 -9.41
N LYS A 4 3.25 4.06 -8.85
CA LYS A 4 3.26 5.49 -8.53
C LYS A 4 4.31 5.82 -7.48
N ALA A 5 4.45 4.99 -6.45
CA ALA A 5 5.49 5.16 -5.45
C ALA A 5 6.90 5.12 -6.06
N PHE A 6 7.15 4.16 -6.96
CA PHE A 6 8.41 4.08 -7.70
C PHE A 6 8.67 5.34 -8.53
N ILE A 7 7.68 5.82 -9.27
CA ILE A 7 7.75 7.05 -10.08
C ILE A 7 8.08 8.26 -9.20
N ILE A 8 7.37 8.45 -8.08
CA ILE A 8 7.60 9.56 -7.15
C ILE A 8 9.01 9.50 -6.58
N LYS A 9 9.47 8.31 -6.17
CA LYS A 9 10.82 8.12 -5.63
C LYS A 9 11.91 8.35 -6.68
N SER A 10 11.61 8.03 -7.93
CA SER A 10 12.51 8.14 -9.08
C SER A 10 12.59 9.55 -9.66
N GLY A 11 11.55 10.36 -9.51
CA GLY A 11 11.40 11.71 -10.09
C GLY A 11 12.25 12.83 -9.46
N GLY A 12 13.29 12.49 -8.69
CA GLY A 12 14.26 13.45 -8.15
C GLY A 12 14.15 13.73 -6.64
N LYS A 13 14.98 14.68 -6.17
CA LYS A 13 15.04 15.07 -4.75
C LYS A 13 13.82 15.92 -4.37
N LYS A 14 12.86 15.30 -3.71
CA LYS A 14 11.76 15.95 -2.98
C LYS A 14 11.89 15.69 -1.48
N GLU A 15 11.41 16.63 -0.67
CA GLU A 15 11.24 16.41 0.77
C GLU A 15 10.28 15.23 1.01
N ASN A 16 10.52 14.47 2.08
CA ASN A 16 9.74 13.29 2.46
C ASN A 16 8.24 13.60 2.57
N ARG A 17 7.87 14.68 3.26
CA ARG A 17 6.48 15.15 3.37
C ARG A 17 5.84 15.33 2.00
N LYS A 18 6.53 15.99 1.07
CA LYS A 18 5.99 16.25 -0.27
C LYS A 18 5.79 14.98 -1.09
N LYS A 19 6.67 13.99 -0.96
CA LYS A 19 6.48 12.68 -1.59
C LYS A 19 5.24 11.96 -1.06
N ILE A 20 5.02 12.00 0.26
CA ILE A 20 3.84 11.40 0.89
C ILE A 20 2.57 12.13 0.43
N GLU A 21 2.56 13.45 0.43
CA GLU A 21 1.45 14.25 -0.08
C GLU A 21 1.12 13.90 -1.55
N ASP A 22 2.11 13.95 -2.45
CA ASP A 22 1.91 13.59 -3.88
C ASP A 22 1.36 12.16 -4.05
N PHE A 23 1.75 11.23 -3.16
CA PHE A 23 1.26 9.87 -3.17
C PHE A 23 -0.18 9.76 -2.66
N LEU A 24 -0.50 10.43 -1.55
CA LEU A 24 -1.86 10.43 -0.99
C LEU A 24 -2.85 11.10 -1.94
N ASP A 25 -2.46 12.20 -2.59
CA ASP A 25 -3.25 12.85 -3.64
C ASP A 25 -3.59 11.87 -4.76
N PHE A 26 -2.62 11.06 -5.19
CA PHE A 26 -2.87 10.00 -6.17
C PHE A 26 -3.81 8.92 -5.64
N VAL A 27 -3.65 8.48 -4.38
CA VAL A 27 -4.53 7.47 -3.76
C VAL A 27 -5.98 7.95 -3.74
N ILE A 28 -6.23 9.21 -3.38
CA ILE A 28 -7.57 9.78 -3.37
C ILE A 28 -8.10 9.96 -4.79
N ASN A 29 -7.38 10.70 -5.63
CA ASN A 29 -7.93 11.21 -6.88
C ASN A 29 -7.92 10.20 -8.02
N ASN A 30 -7.03 9.20 -7.98
CA ASN A 30 -6.88 8.22 -9.05
C ASN A 30 -7.28 6.81 -8.64
N VAL A 31 -6.95 6.37 -7.42
CA VAL A 31 -7.27 5.00 -6.97
C VAL A 31 -8.66 4.94 -6.34
N GLY A 32 -9.02 5.93 -5.52
CA GLY A 32 -10.32 6.00 -4.85
C GLY A 32 -10.49 5.02 -3.69
N CYS A 33 -9.41 4.40 -3.20
CA CYS A 33 -9.47 3.56 -1.99
C CYS A 33 -8.25 3.79 -1.09
N TYR A 34 -8.50 3.98 0.21
CA TYR A 34 -7.45 4.12 1.22
C TYR A 34 -7.17 2.78 1.89
N LEU A 35 -6.03 2.19 1.53
CA LEU A 35 -5.55 0.93 2.10
C LEU A 35 -4.48 1.26 3.16
N GLU A 36 -4.90 1.40 4.43
CA GLU A 36 -4.07 1.96 5.53
C GLU A 36 -2.68 1.32 5.61
N ASN A 37 -2.61 -0.01 5.56
CA ASN A 37 -1.33 -0.72 5.67
C ASN A 37 -0.42 -0.48 4.46
N GLU A 38 -0.94 -0.63 3.24
CA GLU A 38 -0.20 -0.41 2.01
C GLU A 38 0.26 1.05 1.87
N VAL A 39 -0.58 2.01 2.29
CA VAL A 39 -0.22 3.42 2.31
C VAL A 39 0.94 3.68 3.28
N TYR A 40 0.89 3.11 4.49
CA TYR A 40 1.98 3.22 5.45
C TYR A 40 3.29 2.59 4.94
N LEU A 41 3.24 1.36 4.43
CA LEU A 41 4.40 0.65 3.89
C LEU A 41 5.04 1.44 2.73
N ILE A 42 4.22 2.01 1.85
CA ILE A 42 4.70 2.86 0.75
C ILE A 42 5.27 4.17 1.29
N GLY A 43 4.65 4.79 2.29
CA GLY A 43 5.18 5.98 2.96
C GLY A 43 6.59 5.74 3.48
N LYS A 44 6.83 4.59 4.13
CA LYS A 44 8.16 4.18 4.57
C LYS A 44 9.15 4.06 3.41
N TYR A 45 8.73 3.40 2.34
CA TYR A 45 9.55 3.27 1.13
C TYR A 45 9.92 4.64 0.54
N LEU A 46 8.98 5.58 0.43
CA LEU A 46 9.24 6.91 -0.15
C LEU A 46 10.24 7.74 0.67
N CYS A 47 10.24 7.54 1.98
CA CYS A 47 11.06 8.29 2.94
C CYS A 47 12.42 7.64 3.24
N ASN A 48 12.70 6.45 2.68
CA ASN A 48 13.84 5.62 3.07
C ASN A 48 13.87 5.31 4.59
N SER A 49 12.70 5.28 5.23
CA SER A 49 12.61 5.01 6.67
C SER A 49 12.44 3.51 6.90
N GLY A 50 13.51 2.86 7.32
CA GLY A 50 13.58 1.41 7.54
C GLY A 50 13.88 0.65 6.26
N ASP A 51 15.00 -0.07 6.23
CA ASP A 51 15.35 -0.97 5.13
C ASP A 51 14.37 -2.15 5.12
N THR A 52 13.42 -2.10 4.21
CA THR A 52 12.47 -3.19 3.99
C THR A 52 12.94 -4.03 2.82
N VAL A 53 13.21 -5.31 3.08
CA VAL A 53 13.61 -6.31 2.07
C VAL A 53 12.55 -6.44 0.98
N PHE A 54 11.28 -6.22 1.33
CA PHE A 54 10.16 -6.27 0.37
C PHE A 54 10.33 -5.31 -0.80
N PHE A 55 10.81 -4.08 -0.56
CA PHE A 55 10.96 -3.05 -1.59
C PHE A 55 12.30 -3.09 -2.33
N ARG A 56 13.17 -4.10 -2.08
CA ARG A 56 14.51 -4.20 -2.67
C ARG A 56 14.52 -4.17 -4.21
N HIS A 57 13.45 -4.65 -4.82
CA HIS A 57 13.32 -4.77 -6.27
C HIS A 57 12.79 -3.49 -6.95
N MET A 58 12.35 -2.49 -6.18
CA MET A 58 11.83 -1.23 -6.68
C MET A 58 12.94 -0.18 -6.87
N GLN A 59 13.88 -0.49 -7.78
CA GLN A 59 15.07 0.32 -8.08
C GLN A 59 15.11 0.78 -9.55
N GLN A 60 15.68 1.96 -9.79
CA GLN A 60 15.91 2.50 -11.13
C GLN A 60 16.91 1.65 -11.92
N ASN A 61 16.95 1.84 -13.25
CA ASN A 61 17.93 1.23 -14.14
C ASN A 61 17.94 -0.31 -14.14
N ARG A 62 16.87 -0.93 -13.64
CA ARG A 62 16.61 -2.36 -13.81
C ARG A 62 16.07 -2.65 -15.20
N ASP A 63 16.27 -3.88 -15.64
CA ASP A 63 15.58 -4.45 -16.81
C ASP A 63 14.06 -4.31 -16.66
N LYS A 64 13.41 -3.79 -17.71
CA LYS A 64 11.99 -3.42 -17.71
C LYS A 64 11.08 -4.61 -17.45
N ASP A 65 11.32 -5.74 -18.11
CA ASP A 65 10.46 -6.92 -17.99
C ASP A 65 10.58 -7.58 -16.62
N ASN A 66 11.81 -7.72 -16.13
CA ASN A 66 12.05 -8.23 -14.78
C ASN A 66 11.45 -7.30 -13.72
N PHE A 67 11.55 -5.97 -13.88
CA PHE A 67 10.92 -5.00 -12.97
C PHE A 67 9.41 -5.18 -12.90
N PHE A 68 8.71 -5.22 -14.04
CA PHE A 68 7.26 -5.36 -14.01
C PHE A 68 6.81 -6.73 -13.51
N ARG A 69 7.55 -7.80 -13.80
CA ARG A 69 7.30 -9.12 -13.21
C ARG A 69 7.35 -9.05 -11.68
N ASP A 70 8.41 -8.47 -11.12
CA ASP A 70 8.60 -8.41 -9.68
C ASP A 70 7.56 -7.50 -9.01
N VAL A 71 7.23 -6.34 -9.59
CA VAL A 71 6.19 -5.43 -9.08
C VAL A 71 4.80 -6.10 -9.09
N ARG A 72 4.48 -6.91 -10.09
CA ARG A 72 3.24 -7.70 -10.12
C ARG A 72 3.22 -8.76 -9.01
N GLY A 73 4.34 -9.43 -8.77
CA GLY A 73 4.51 -10.34 -7.64
C GLY A 73 4.25 -9.64 -6.30
N MET A 74 4.88 -8.49 -6.08
CA MET A 74 4.67 -7.68 -4.88
C MET A 74 3.21 -7.22 -4.72
N ALA A 75 2.53 -6.85 -5.82
CA ALA A 75 1.12 -6.50 -5.78
C ALA A 75 0.24 -7.70 -5.40
N TRP A 76 0.58 -8.89 -5.88
CA TRP A 76 -0.09 -10.14 -5.54
C TRP A 76 0.08 -10.50 -4.06
N ASP A 77 1.29 -10.33 -3.52
CA ASP A 77 1.61 -10.54 -2.11
C ASP A 77 0.75 -9.65 -1.19
N LEU A 78 0.71 -8.34 -1.46
CA LEU A 78 -0.12 -7.40 -0.70
C LEU A 78 -1.62 -7.72 -0.82
N CYS A 79 -2.07 -8.10 -2.02
CA CYS A 79 -3.45 -8.52 -2.25
C CYS A 79 -3.82 -9.75 -1.43
N HIS A 80 -2.93 -10.76 -1.38
CA HIS A 80 -3.14 -11.97 -0.60
C HIS A 80 -3.28 -11.70 0.90
N LEU A 81 -2.40 -10.86 1.46
CA LEU A 81 -2.48 -10.47 2.86
C LEU A 81 -3.82 -9.80 3.20
N ARG A 82 -4.34 -8.98 2.29
CA ARG A 82 -5.66 -8.35 2.44
C ARG A 82 -6.79 -9.37 2.35
N ASN A 83 -6.71 -10.31 1.40
CA ASN A 83 -7.74 -11.33 1.22
C ASN A 83 -7.91 -12.22 2.46
N VAL A 84 -6.84 -12.53 3.19
CA VAL A 84 -6.93 -13.26 4.48
C VAL A 84 -7.86 -12.52 5.46
N LEU A 85 -7.77 -11.20 5.52
CA LEU A 85 -8.61 -10.38 6.39
C LEU A 85 -10.07 -10.34 5.91
N GLU A 86 -10.28 -10.26 4.60
CA GLU A 86 -11.62 -10.30 3.99
C GLU A 86 -12.29 -11.67 4.19
N GLU A 87 -11.55 -12.77 4.07
CA GLU A 87 -12.05 -14.12 4.36
C GLU A 87 -12.40 -14.28 5.85
N MET A 88 -11.57 -13.73 6.75
CA MET A 88 -11.93 -13.65 8.17
C MET A 88 -13.25 -12.91 8.38
N LYS A 89 -13.46 -11.76 7.72
CA LYS A 89 -14.72 -11.01 7.79
C LYS A 89 -15.92 -11.85 7.35
N VAL A 90 -15.82 -12.51 6.19
CA VAL A 90 -16.93 -13.29 5.63
C VAL A 90 -17.34 -14.46 6.54
N ARG A 91 -16.38 -15.07 7.26
CA ARG A 91 -16.67 -16.21 8.16
C ARG A 91 -17.12 -15.80 9.55
N ASN A 92 -16.70 -14.64 10.05
CA ASN A 92 -17.11 -14.12 11.36
C ASN A 92 -18.42 -13.32 11.27
N THR A 93 -19.50 -14.00 10.87
CA THR A 93 -20.86 -13.44 10.79
C THR A 93 -21.81 -13.94 11.88
N SER A 94 -21.36 -14.91 12.69
CA SER A 94 -22.08 -15.45 13.85
C SER A 94 -21.32 -15.14 15.13
N ASP A 95 -22.05 -14.86 16.21
CA ASP A 95 -21.48 -14.46 17.50
C ASP A 95 -20.92 -15.65 18.32
N ASP A 96 -21.24 -16.89 17.94
CA ASP A 96 -20.89 -18.09 18.73
C ASP A 96 -19.49 -18.65 18.43
N ILE A 97 -18.94 -18.37 17.24
CA ILE A 97 -17.68 -18.95 16.78
C ILE A 97 -16.82 -17.86 16.13
N THR A 98 -15.62 -17.66 16.67
CA THR A 98 -14.62 -16.79 16.05
C THR A 98 -13.66 -17.58 15.17
N PHE A 99 -13.59 -17.22 13.89
CA PHE A 99 -12.62 -17.75 12.94
C PHE A 99 -11.40 -16.84 12.83
N LEU A 100 -10.22 -17.37 13.16
CA LEU A 100 -8.94 -16.68 12.97
C LEU A 100 -8.18 -17.37 11.84
N HIS A 101 -7.98 -16.67 10.72
CA HIS A 101 -7.12 -17.18 9.65
C HIS A 101 -5.67 -16.87 9.98
N CYS A 102 -4.77 -17.77 9.60
CA CYS A 102 -3.33 -17.58 9.73
C CYS A 102 -2.68 -17.57 8.35
N PHE A 103 -1.67 -16.73 8.19
CA PHE A 103 -0.81 -16.72 7.02
C PHE A 103 0.60 -17.03 7.48
N ALA A 104 1.19 -18.10 6.93
CA ALA A 104 2.56 -18.51 7.24
C ALA A 104 3.41 -18.43 5.97
N SER A 105 4.55 -17.76 6.07
CA SER A 105 5.52 -17.67 4.98
C SER A 105 6.94 -17.66 5.54
N TYR A 106 7.85 -18.30 4.80
CA TYR A 106 9.30 -18.23 5.04
C TYR A 106 9.96 -17.16 4.16
N GLU A 107 9.21 -16.55 3.23
CA GLU A 107 9.74 -15.50 2.36
C GLU A 107 10.00 -14.24 3.19
N THR A 108 11.24 -13.73 3.11
CA THR A 108 11.73 -12.71 4.03
C THR A 108 11.10 -11.34 3.79
N GLY A 109 10.73 -11.00 2.55
CA GLY A 109 10.00 -9.77 2.23
C GLY A 109 8.59 -9.74 2.84
N LEU A 110 7.86 -10.86 2.76
CA LEU A 110 6.53 -11.01 3.38
C LEU A 110 6.62 -10.92 4.91
N VAL A 111 7.58 -11.61 5.52
CA VAL A 111 7.81 -11.55 6.97
C VAL A 111 8.18 -10.13 7.42
N ASP A 112 8.95 -9.42 6.61
CA ASP A 112 9.35 -8.03 6.85
C ASP A 112 8.14 -7.07 6.87
N ILE A 113 7.27 -7.09 5.86
CA ILE A 113 6.09 -6.21 5.84
C ILE A 113 5.08 -6.55 6.94
N LEU A 114 4.90 -7.83 7.28
CA LEU A 114 4.02 -8.27 8.37
C LEU A 114 4.52 -7.77 9.73
N LYS A 115 5.84 -7.74 9.94
CA LYS A 115 6.45 -7.21 11.15
C LYS A 115 6.48 -5.68 11.18
N SER A 116 6.55 -5.03 10.02
CA SER A 116 6.68 -3.58 9.90
C SER A 116 5.43 -2.81 10.33
N ASN A 117 4.22 -3.39 10.21
CA ASN A 117 2.99 -2.76 10.65
C ASN A 117 1.96 -3.81 11.07
N ARG A 118 2.00 -4.20 12.35
CA ARG A 118 1.15 -5.27 12.87
C ARG A 118 -0.28 -4.80 13.07
N ILE A 119 -1.23 -5.71 12.89
CA ILE A 119 -2.61 -5.47 13.31
C ILE A 119 -2.67 -5.54 14.84
N LYS A 120 -3.08 -4.45 15.49
CA LYS A 120 -3.28 -4.36 16.94
C LYS A 120 -4.66 -4.83 17.37
N ARG A 121 -5.68 -4.55 16.56
CA ARG A 121 -7.08 -4.88 16.86
C ARG A 121 -7.86 -5.18 15.59
N ILE A 122 -8.82 -6.09 15.72
CA ILE A 122 -9.83 -6.38 14.70
C ILE A 122 -11.19 -6.23 15.39
N LEU A 123 -12.08 -5.45 14.79
CA LEU A 123 -13.46 -5.27 15.23
C LEU A 123 -14.39 -5.72 14.11
N TYR A 124 -15.26 -6.68 14.42
CA TYR A 124 -16.39 -7.03 13.57
C TYR A 124 -17.63 -6.33 14.11
N LEU A 125 -18.25 -5.49 13.28
CA LEU A 125 -19.44 -4.72 13.64
C LEU A 125 -20.33 -4.59 12.41
N ASP A 126 -21.61 -4.93 12.54
CA ASP A 126 -22.62 -4.80 11.47
C ASP A 126 -22.21 -5.44 10.14
N GLY A 127 -21.58 -6.62 10.19
CA GLY A 127 -21.09 -7.34 9.00
C GLY A 127 -19.86 -6.69 8.33
N GLN A 128 -19.27 -5.66 8.95
CA GLN A 128 -18.02 -5.03 8.53
C GLN A 128 -16.88 -5.45 9.43
N ALA A 129 -15.66 -5.44 8.88
CA ALA A 129 -14.44 -5.62 9.63
C ALA A 129 -13.61 -4.34 9.60
N TYR A 130 -13.17 -3.92 10.78
CA TYR A 130 -12.30 -2.78 10.98
C TYR A 130 -10.98 -3.27 11.57
N TYR A 131 -9.89 -2.96 10.88
CA TYR A 131 -8.55 -3.36 11.29
C TYR A 131 -7.81 -2.13 11.80
N LYS A 132 -7.29 -2.18 13.02
CA LYS A 132 -6.41 -1.14 13.52
C LYS A 132 -4.96 -1.61 13.44
N TYR A 133 -4.20 -0.99 12.55
CA TYR A 133 -2.76 -1.20 12.45
C TYR A 133 -1.99 -0.44 13.54
N GLU A 134 -0.77 -0.90 13.77
CA GLU A 134 0.17 -0.35 14.76
C GLU A 134 0.56 1.09 14.44
N HIS A 135 0.74 1.39 13.17
CA HIS A 135 1.17 2.68 12.65
C HIS A 135 0.27 3.19 11.54
N ASP A 136 0.24 4.51 11.40
CA ASP A 136 -0.42 5.26 10.34
C ASP A 136 0.63 6.05 9.54
N VAL A 137 0.43 6.25 8.24
CA VAL A 137 1.33 7.05 7.39
C VAL A 137 1.57 8.47 7.93
N PHE A 138 0.59 9.05 8.63
CA PHE A 138 0.72 10.38 9.20
C PHE A 138 1.70 10.44 10.39
N GLU A 139 2.03 9.30 10.99
CA GLU A 139 3.04 9.20 12.05
C GLU A 139 4.48 9.30 11.52
N ILE A 140 4.68 9.29 10.19
CA ILE A 140 5.98 9.57 9.58
C ILE A 140 6.31 11.06 9.80
N ASP A 141 7.55 11.35 10.21
CA ASP A 141 8.02 12.69 10.52
C ASP A 141 7.61 13.73 9.45
N GLY A 142 6.97 14.82 9.92
CA GLY A 142 6.48 15.90 9.07
C GLY A 142 5.12 15.68 8.41
N CYS A 143 4.45 14.53 8.63
CA CYS A 143 3.19 14.20 7.95
C CYS A 143 1.92 14.35 8.81
N MET A 144 2.03 14.61 10.11
CA MET A 144 0.87 14.73 11.01
C MET A 144 -0.16 15.78 10.57
N GLU A 145 0.31 16.91 10.03
CA GLU A 145 -0.55 17.99 9.51
C GLU A 145 -1.41 17.55 8.32
N LEU A 146 -0.97 16.56 7.54
CA LEU A 146 -1.73 16.03 6.40
C LEU A 146 -2.99 15.26 6.87
N LYS A 147 -2.99 14.76 8.11
CA LYS A 147 -4.07 13.89 8.62
C LYS A 147 -5.45 14.53 8.51
N LYS A 148 -5.56 15.82 8.84
CA LYS A 148 -6.84 16.54 8.78
C LYS A 148 -7.35 16.66 7.34
N THR A 149 -6.50 17.13 6.43
CA THR A 149 -6.81 17.35 5.01
C THR A 149 -7.28 16.08 4.32
N TYR A 150 -6.60 14.96 4.58
CA TYR A 150 -6.86 13.71 3.88
C TYR A 150 -8.05 12.94 4.47
N LYS A 151 -8.29 13.02 5.79
CA LYS A 151 -9.44 12.37 6.43
C LYS A 151 -10.78 12.81 5.83
N GLU A 152 -10.97 14.10 5.59
CA GLU A 152 -12.18 14.67 4.99
C GLU A 152 -12.34 14.28 3.50
N SER A 153 -11.22 14.00 2.83
CA SER A 153 -11.19 13.74 1.39
C SER A 153 -11.49 12.26 1.05
N PHE A 154 -11.20 11.33 1.95
CA PHE A 154 -11.51 9.90 1.76
C PHE A 154 -13.01 9.57 1.77
N GLU A 155 -13.86 10.47 2.28
CA GLU A 155 -15.31 10.27 2.35
C GLU A 155 -16.02 10.52 1.00
N LYS A 156 -15.33 11.15 0.04
CA LYS A 156 -15.86 11.41 -1.31
C LYS A 156 -15.63 10.19 -2.21
N LYS A 157 -16.72 9.47 -2.54
CA LYS A 157 -16.69 8.32 -3.48
C LYS A 157 -16.17 8.75 -4.85
N VAL A 158 -15.10 8.13 -5.32
CA VAL A 158 -14.63 8.24 -6.71
C VAL A 158 -15.25 7.12 -7.55
N LYS A 159 -15.69 7.45 -8.77
CA LYS A 159 -16.24 6.49 -9.74
C LYS A 159 -15.14 5.51 -10.18
N ASN A 160 -15.44 4.22 -10.01
CA ASN A 160 -14.61 3.12 -10.45
C ASN A 160 -14.72 2.99 -11.98
N SER A 161 -13.86 3.69 -12.72
CA SER A 161 -13.68 3.47 -14.16
C SER A 161 -12.24 3.76 -14.54
N MET A 162 -11.63 2.83 -15.29
CA MET A 162 -10.29 2.93 -15.92
C MET A 162 -9.07 2.46 -15.11
N MET A 163 -9.20 1.55 -14.13
CA MET A 163 -8.02 0.97 -13.44
C MET A 163 -7.01 0.30 -14.39
N LYS A 164 -7.50 -0.36 -15.46
CA LYS A 164 -6.62 -0.94 -16.48
C LYS A 164 -5.80 0.13 -17.21
N GLU A 165 -6.43 1.23 -17.60
CA GLU A 165 -5.77 2.34 -18.31
C GLU A 165 -4.81 3.08 -17.37
N LEU A 166 -5.20 3.29 -16.11
CA LEU A 166 -4.32 3.86 -15.08
C LEU A 166 -3.08 2.99 -14.86
N CYS A 167 -3.24 1.67 -14.75
CA CYS A 167 -2.10 0.77 -14.65
C CYS A 167 -1.21 0.87 -15.89
N PHE A 168 -1.79 0.86 -17.10
CA PHE A 168 -1.04 1.00 -18.33
C PHE A 168 -0.26 2.33 -18.39
N SER A 169 -0.90 3.45 -18.04
CA SER A 169 -0.23 4.77 -18.04
C SER A 169 0.93 4.81 -17.04
N LEU A 170 0.77 4.20 -15.86
CA LEU A 170 1.82 4.12 -14.85
C LEU A 170 2.95 3.18 -15.26
N GLU A 171 2.68 2.09 -15.99
CA GLU A 171 3.73 1.22 -16.54
C GLU A 171 4.55 1.98 -17.61
N GLN A 172 3.92 2.80 -18.45
CA GLN A 172 4.65 3.65 -19.40
C GLN A 172 5.51 4.70 -18.68
N GLU A 173 4.94 5.42 -17.71
CA GLU A 173 5.65 6.44 -16.93
C GLU A 173 6.83 5.83 -16.15
N ALA A 174 6.64 4.68 -15.51
CA ALA A 174 7.70 3.94 -14.82
C ALA A 174 8.80 3.47 -15.79
N GLY A 175 8.42 3.11 -17.02
CA GLY A 175 9.35 2.67 -18.07
C GLY A 175 10.47 3.68 -18.38
N HIS A 176 10.23 4.97 -18.19
CA HIS A 176 11.26 6.01 -18.39
C HIS A 176 12.43 5.93 -17.41
N PHE A 177 12.27 5.23 -16.27
CA PHE A 177 13.30 5.07 -15.25
C PHE A 177 13.98 3.68 -15.30
N LEU A 178 13.64 2.86 -16.29
CA LEU A 178 14.09 1.48 -16.44
C LEU A 178 14.95 1.34 -17.69
N LYS A 179 15.75 0.27 -17.76
CA LYS A 179 16.49 -0.09 -18.97
C LYS A 179 15.54 -0.80 -19.94
N GLY A 180 15.58 -0.36 -21.19
CA GLY A 180 14.85 -0.97 -22.30
C GLY A 180 15.37 -2.36 -22.63
#